data_AF-A0A6J4NJP1-F1
#
_entry.id   AF-A0A6J4NJP1-F1
#
_cell.length_a   1.000
_cell.length_b   1.000
_cell.length_c   1.000
_cell.angle_alpha   90.00
_cell.angle_beta   90.00
_cell.angle_gamma   90.00
#
_symmetry.space_group_name_H-M   'P 1'
#
loop_
_entity.id
_entity.type
_entity.pdbx_description
1 polymer ?
#
loop_
_entity_poly.entity_id
_entity_poly.type
_entity_poly.pdbx_seq_one_letter_code
_entity_poly.pdbx_strand_id
1 'polypeptide(L)'
;MKVDHTGRFAMVRHTLLEVPQGRVLDVSCGAGTLWLTLDNDPRDIVLAPGQAFRVEPNRRVLVYAMEDSVLEVRASRPPVPAARGWRLPRPAGGWLRSAAPA
;
A
#
# COMPACT_ATOMS: atom_id res chain seq x y z
N MET A 1 -17.06 -14.34 12.41
CA MET A 1 -16.28 -13.19 12.92
C MET A 1 -15.04 -13.06 12.05
N LYS A 2 -14.92 -11.98 11.26
CA LYS A 2 -13.78 -11.78 10.35
C LYS A 2 -12.73 -11.00 11.14
N VAL A 3 -11.61 -11.63 11.47
CA VAL A 3 -10.55 -10.95 12.22
C VAL A 3 -9.71 -10.17 11.23
N ASP A 4 -9.74 -8.85 11.34
CA ASP A 4 -8.95 -7.96 10.50
C ASP A 4 -7.52 -7.91 11.05
N HIS A 5 -6.58 -8.57 10.39
CA HIS A 5 -5.19 -8.66 10.88
C HIS A 5 -4.34 -7.43 10.52
N THR A 6 -4.96 -6.26 10.38
CA THR A 6 -4.19 -5.00 10.28
C THR A 6 -3.71 -4.59 11.66
N GLY A 7 -2.43 -4.27 11.76
CA GLY A 7 -1.82 -3.91 13.03
C GLY A 7 -0.31 -4.08 13.00
N ARG A 8 0.26 -4.02 14.20
CA ARG A 8 1.68 -4.23 14.45
C ARG A 8 1.81 -5.44 15.36
N PHE A 9 2.69 -6.36 14.99
CA PHE A 9 2.88 -7.63 15.66
C PHE A 9 4.35 -7.78 16.02
N ALA A 10 4.63 -7.98 17.31
CA ALA A 10 5.92 -8.49 17.74
C ALA A 10 5.98 -9.97 17.40
N MET A 11 7.01 -10.39 16.67
CA MET A 11 7.22 -11.76 16.25
C MET A 11 8.52 -12.26 16.86
N VAL A 12 8.43 -13.28 17.71
CA VAL A 12 9.61 -13.99 18.21
C VAL A 12 10.22 -14.77 17.04
N ARG A 13 11.55 -14.88 17.02
CA ARG A 13 12.27 -15.72 16.05
C ARG A 13 11.61 -17.08 15.86
N HIS A 14 11.53 -17.51 14.60
CA HIS A 14 10.88 -18.74 14.13
C HIS A 14 9.34 -18.76 14.23
N THR A 15 8.70 -17.66 14.60
CA THR A 15 7.24 -17.56 14.53
C THR A 15 6.77 -17.45 13.09
N LEU A 16 5.68 -18.15 12.78
CA LEU A 16 4.95 -18.06 11.52
C LEU A 16 3.60 -17.38 11.78
N LEU A 17 3.29 -16.34 11.00
CA LEU A 17 1.96 -15.72 11.01
C LEU A 17 1.36 -15.80 9.61
N GLU A 18 0.15 -16.33 9.53
CA GLU A 18 -0.67 -16.19 8.34
C GLU A 18 -1.36 -14.83 8.35
N VAL A 19 -1.21 -14.07 7.27
CA VAL A 19 -1.87 -12.77 7.11
C VAL A 19 -3.11 -12.98 6.24
N PRO A 20 -4.34 -13.01 6.81
CA PRO A 20 -5.54 -13.23 6.01
C PRO A 20 -5.80 -12.06 5.07
N GLN A 21 -6.14 -12.40 3.83
CA GLN A 21 -6.34 -11.45 2.75
C GLN A 21 -7.80 -11.42 2.29
N GLY A 22 -8.25 -10.21 1.97
CA GLY A 22 -9.48 -9.94 1.22
C GLY A 22 -9.44 -8.61 0.48
N ARG A 23 -8.28 -7.96 0.45
CA ARG A 23 -7.98 -6.64 -0.14
C ARG A 23 -6.47 -6.52 -0.31
N VAL A 24 -6.02 -5.48 -1.01
CA VAL A 24 -4.59 -5.16 -1.13
C VAL A 24 -4.05 -4.76 0.25
N LEU A 25 -2.91 -5.32 0.65
CA LEU A 25 -2.21 -4.97 1.90
C LEU A 25 -0.78 -4.51 1.63
N ASP A 26 -0.28 -3.63 2.49
CA ASP A 26 1.13 -3.32 2.59
C ASP A 26 1.69 -4.01 3.83
N VAL A 27 2.68 -4.87 3.61
CA VAL A 27 3.37 -5.66 4.65
C VAL A 27 4.78 -5.10 4.81
N SER A 28 5.17 -4.67 6.00
CA SER A 28 6.49 -4.07 6.22
C SER A 28 7.18 -4.60 7.46
N CYS A 29 8.51 -4.55 7.45
CA CYS A 29 9.36 -4.90 8.57
C CYS A 29 9.78 -3.63 9.32
N GLY A 30 9.41 -3.52 10.60
CA GLY A 30 9.82 -2.41 11.46
C GLY A 30 11.16 -2.64 12.17
N ALA A 31 11.53 -3.90 12.40
CA ALA A 31 12.76 -4.35 13.05
C ALA A 31 12.97 -5.85 12.78
N GLY A 32 14.21 -6.33 12.90
CA GLY A 32 14.58 -7.73 12.62
C GLY A 32 14.55 -8.04 11.12
N THR A 33 14.27 -9.30 10.78
CA THR A 33 14.20 -9.77 9.39
C THR A 33 13.01 -10.70 9.19
N LEU A 34 12.20 -10.41 8.17
CA LEU A 34 11.01 -11.19 7.82
C LEU A 34 11.17 -11.85 6.45
N TRP A 35 10.76 -13.12 6.35
CA TRP A 35 10.60 -13.81 5.08
C TRP A 35 9.11 -13.98 4.76
N LEU A 36 8.70 -13.55 3.57
CA LEU A 36 7.34 -13.70 3.06
C LEU A 36 7.29 -14.84 2.04
N THR A 37 6.37 -15.77 2.25
CA THR A 37 6.01 -16.80 1.26
C THR A 37 4.60 -16.52 0.75
N LEU A 38 4.44 -16.44 -0.57
CA LEU A 38 3.16 -16.19 -1.22
C LEU A 38 2.80 -17.34 -2.16
N ASP A 39 1.52 -17.71 -2.17
CA ASP A 39 1.03 -18.71 -3.12
C ASP A 39 1.28 -18.27 -4.56
N ASN A 40 1.83 -19.19 -5.36
CA ASN A 40 2.15 -18.98 -6.79
C ASN A 40 3.12 -17.82 -7.05
N ASP A 41 3.94 -17.44 -6.07
CA ASP A 41 5.06 -16.51 -6.26
C ASP A 41 6.39 -17.26 -6.03
N PRO A 42 7.23 -17.43 -7.06
CA PRO A 42 8.48 -18.16 -6.92
C PRO A 42 9.61 -17.32 -6.31
N ARG A 43 9.37 -16.02 -6.07
CA ARG A 43 10.40 -15.12 -5.54
C ARG A 43 10.60 -15.35 -4.06
N ASP A 44 11.85 -15.28 -3.65
CA ASP A 44 12.21 -15.17 -2.24
C ASP A 44 12.09 -13.70 -1.81
N ILE A 45 11.11 -13.38 -0.96
CA ILE A 45 10.83 -12.01 -0.52
C ILE A 45 11.27 -11.87 0.94
N VAL A 46 12.46 -11.32 1.14
CA VAL A 46 13.01 -10.99 2.46
C VAL A 46 12.91 -9.48 2.69
N LEU A 47 12.38 -9.09 3.83
CA LEU A 47 12.25 -7.70 4.26
C LEU A 47 13.17 -7.42 5.45
N ALA A 48 14.11 -6.52 5.25
CA ALA A 48 14.90 -5.86 6.28
C ALA A 48 14.14 -4.67 6.90
N PRO A 49 14.61 -4.08 8.02
CA PRO A 49 13.93 -2.97 8.66
C PRO A 49 13.72 -1.78 7.71
N GLY A 50 12.51 -1.25 7.69
CA GLY A 50 12.08 -0.16 6.81
C GLY A 50 11.63 -0.60 5.41
N GLN A 51 11.79 -1.88 5.04
CA GLN A 51 11.31 -2.40 3.76
C GLN A 51 9.85 -2.83 3.84
N ALA A 52 9.17 -2.71 2.70
CA ALA A 52 7.76 -3.06 2.56
C ALA A 52 7.52 -3.82 1.25
N PHE A 53 6.51 -4.68 1.26
CA PHE A 53 6.01 -5.42 0.13
C PHE A 53 4.50 -5.27 0.01
N ARG A 54 4.03 -4.91 -1.18
CA ARG A 54 2.59 -4.84 -1.47
C ARG A 54 2.09 -6.22 -1.88
N VAL A 55 1.08 -6.69 -1.16
CA VAL A 55 0.41 -7.97 -1.39
C VAL A 55 -0.89 -7.72 -2.13
N GLU A 56 -1.03 -8.36 -3.28
CA GLU A 56 -2.27 -8.36 -4.07
C GLU A 56 -3.35 -9.26 -3.45
N PRO A 57 -4.65 -9.00 -3.71
CA PRO A 57 -5.74 -9.83 -3.22
C PRO A 57 -5.61 -11.28 -3.69
N ASN A 58 -6.21 -12.21 -2.95
CA ASN A 58 -6.30 -13.65 -3.27
C ASN A 58 -4.98 -14.43 -3.29
N ARG A 59 -3.88 -13.86 -2.80
CA ARG A 59 -2.67 -14.64 -2.49
C ARG A 59 -2.59 -14.88 -0.99
N ARG A 60 -2.52 -16.13 -0.56
CA ARG A 60 -2.19 -16.44 0.83
C ARG A 60 -0.77 -15.95 1.10
N VAL A 61 -0.56 -15.33 2.26
CA VAL A 61 0.76 -14.85 2.68
C VAL A 61 1.09 -15.42 4.04
N LEU A 62 2.25 -16.09 4.10
CA LEU A 62 2.88 -16.51 5.33
C LEU A 62 4.06 -15.59 5.61
N VAL A 63 4.15 -15.08 6.83
CA VAL A 63 5.27 -14.28 7.31
C VAL A 63 6.03 -15.09 8.33
N TYR A 64 7.30 -15.33 8.07
CA TYR A 64 8.23 -16.03 8.95
C TYR A 64 9.25 -15.06 9.53
N ALA A 65 9.40 -15.07 10.85
CA ALA A 65 10.39 -14.24 11.55
C ALA A 65 11.75 -14.96 11.59
N MET A 66 12.72 -14.47 10.83
CA MET A 66 14.08 -15.05 10.83
C MET A 66 14.86 -14.66 12.10
N GLU A 67 14.49 -13.51 12.68
CA GLU A 67 14.98 -12.95 13.95
C GLU A 67 13.79 -12.46 14.78
N ASP A 68 14.01 -12.01 16.02
CA ASP A 68 12.99 -11.24 16.74
C ASP A 68 12.66 -9.98 15.92
N SER A 69 11.42 -9.87 15.49
CA SER A 69 11.02 -8.94 14.44
C SER A 69 9.74 -8.18 14.77
N VAL A 70 9.53 -7.08 14.05
CA VAL A 70 8.28 -6.32 14.09
C VAL A 70 7.65 -6.37 12.71
N LEU A 71 6.50 -7.03 12.61
CA LEU A 71 5.65 -7.04 11.43
C LEU A 71 4.62 -5.92 11.53
N GLU A 72 4.46 -5.14 10.47
CA GLU A 72 3.35 -4.21 10.30
C GLU A 72 2.52 -4.58 9.08
N VAL A 73 1.20 -4.66 9.27
CA VAL A 73 0.23 -4.97 8.23
C VAL A 73 -0.77 -3.83 8.13
N ARG A 74 -0.83 -3.20 6.95
CA ARG A 74 -1.72 -2.07 6.70
C ARG A 74 -2.60 -2.35 5.49
N ALA A 75 -3.85 -1.88 5.54
CA ALA A 75 -4.68 -1.85 4.34
C ALA A 75 -4.04 -0.89 3.34
N SER A 76 -3.78 -1.38 2.12
CA SER A 76 -3.17 -0.53 1.13
C SER A 76 -4.21 0.46 0.60
N ARG A 77 -3.86 1.74 0.62
CA ARG A 77 -4.72 2.78 0.03
C ARG A 77 -4.58 2.71 -1.49
N PRO A 78 -5.68 2.65 -2.25
CA PRO A 78 -5.59 2.74 -3.70
C PRO A 78 -4.91 4.07 -4.07
N PRO A 79 -4.01 4.08 -5.07
CA PRO A 79 -3.46 5.34 -5.56
C PRO A 79 -4.64 6.23 -5.96
N VAL A 80 -4.72 7.42 -5.36
CA VAL A 80 -5.69 8.43 -5.80
C VAL A 80 -5.29 8.75 -7.24
N PRO A 81 -6.19 8.62 -8.23
CA PRO A 81 -5.87 9.06 -9.58
C PRO A 81 -5.44 10.52 -9.47
N ALA A 82 -4.20 10.83 -9.86
CA ALA A 82 -3.82 12.21 -10.08
C ALA A 82 -4.86 12.76 -11.04
N ALA A 83 -5.63 13.77 -10.61
CA ALA A 83 -6.61 14.40 -11.45
C ALA A 83 -5.87 14.83 -12.71
N ARG A 84 -6.04 14.08 -13.81
CA ARG A 84 -5.54 14.47 -15.12
C ARG A 84 -6.19 15.81 -15.35
N GLY A 85 -5.40 16.87 -15.21
CA GLY A 85 -5.90 18.21 -14.98
C GLY A 85 -7.01 18.50 -15.97
N TRP A 86 -8.23 18.60 -15.45
CA TRP A 86 -9.29 19.29 -16.16
C TRP A 86 -8.75 20.71 -16.31
N ARG A 87 -8.14 20.99 -17.46
CA ARG A 87 -7.85 22.36 -17.85
C ARG A 87 -9.23 22.98 -18.00
N LEU A 88 -9.67 23.72 -16.98
CA LEU A 88 -10.79 24.63 -17.15
C LEU A 88 -10.48 25.44 -18.42
N PRO A 89 -11.41 25.49 -19.40
CA PRO A 89 -11.19 26.33 -20.57
C PRO A 89 -10.90 27.73 -20.05
N ARG A 90 -9.74 28.27 -20.43
CA ARG A 90 -9.45 29.69 -20.20
C ARG A 90 -10.58 30.43 -20.90
N PRO A 91 -11.36 31.30 -20.22
CA PRO A 91 -12.29 32.15 -20.94
C PRO A 91 -11.46 32.94 -21.96
N ALA A 92 -11.74 32.70 -23.24
CA ALA A 92 -11.11 33.45 -24.31
C ALA A 92 -11.51 34.91 -24.12
N GLY A 93 -10.51 35.76 -23.89
CA GLY A 93 -10.70 37.20 -23.82
C GLY A 93 -11.34 37.71 -25.11
N GLY A 94 -12.31 38.61 -24.94
CA GLY A 94 -13.11 39.26 -25.99
C GLY A 94 -14.50 39.44 -25.41
N TRP A 95 -14.94 40.63 -25.03
CA TRP A 95 -15.02 41.81 -25.88
C TRP A 95 -14.72 43.10 -25.11
N LEU A 96 -13.70 43.84 -25.57
CA LEU A 96 -13.79 45.31 -25.57
C LEU A 96 -14.69 45.67 -26.75
N ARG A 97 -15.83 46.33 -26.50
CA ARG A 97 -16.37 47.33 -27.42
C ARG A 97 -16.78 48.54 -26.61
N SER A 98 -16.00 49.60 -26.80
CA SER A 98 -16.40 50.96 -26.50
C SER A 98 -17.67 51.32 -27.26
N ALA A 99 -18.57 52.04 -26.59
CA ALA A 99 -19.51 52.93 -27.25
C ALA A 99 -19.79 54.13 -26.31
N ALA A 100 -19.05 55.21 -26.51
CA ALA A 100 -19.61 56.56 -26.47
C ALA A 100 -20.00 56.93 -27.92
N PRO A 101 -20.78 57.98 -28.22
CA PRO A 101 -21.24 59.08 -27.35
C PRO A 101 -22.73 59.49 -27.55
N ALA A 102 -23.21 60.41 -26.71
CA ALA A 102 -23.88 61.66 -27.11
C ALA A 102 -23.99 62.57 -25.88
#